data_AF-A0A2K8P072-F1
#
_entry.id   AF-A0A2K8P072-F1
#
_cell.length_a   1.000
_cell.length_b   1.000
_cell.length_c   1.000
_cell.angle_alpha   90.00
_cell.angle_beta   90.00
_cell.angle_gamma   90.00
#
_symmetry.space_group_name_H-M   'P 1'
#
loop_
_entity.id
_entity.type
_entity.pdbx_description
1 polymer ?
#
loop_
_entity_poly.entity_id
_entity_poly.type
_entity_poly.pdbx_seq_one_letter_code
_entity_poly.pdbx_strand_id
1 'polypeptide(L)'
;MSIEFYLNILLWIVDSGLIIGIMITYLFFNAHYNKWLVPRINTYNDVIDSKTLNSLIEEFRLMFNLKDYEIIFSDDLKPHKLFWNLKKRQKQIIISKRIFESVGYELDYIISRIWISAKEINKDNKIKNYKFVTKYITNTLLLLIVLFYLLQSLIFFYCISKNIDTIAQNSFIFFLWKNFIVAILVIIFTSMFIINYLVAYRLKEKIELYYNYEISNLVKIVFEQFEYDFRAARTYAQQIKIPIIFIFNQKHNKWLGPFVY
;
A
#
# COMPACT_ATOMS: atom_id res chain seq x y z
N MET A 1 5.04 -22.45 -40.71
CA MET A 1 5.21 -21.73 -39.43
C MET A 1 5.97 -22.62 -38.48
N SER A 2 6.95 -22.08 -37.77
CA SER A 2 7.79 -22.85 -36.86
C SER A 2 7.12 -23.03 -35.49
N ILE A 3 7.58 -23.99 -34.68
CA ILE A 3 7.05 -24.24 -33.33
C ILE A 3 7.19 -22.98 -32.46
N GLU A 4 8.27 -22.23 -32.64
CA GLU A 4 8.54 -20.99 -31.92
C GLU A 4 7.47 -19.92 -32.16
N PHE A 5 6.84 -19.92 -33.34
CA PHE A 5 5.75 -19.00 -33.63
C PHE A 5 4.53 -19.28 -32.76
N TYR A 6 4.10 -20.55 -32.70
CA TYR A 6 2.96 -20.95 -31.88
C TYR A 6 3.22 -20.77 -30.38
N LEU A 7 4.45 -21.01 -29.93
CA LEU A 7 4.85 -20.76 -28.55
C LEU A 7 4.82 -19.27 -28.18
N ASN A 8 5.30 -18.38 -29.06
CA ASN A 8 5.23 -16.93 -28.82
C ASN A 8 3.78 -16.44 -28.76
N ILE A 9 2.88 -16.97 -29.59
CA ILE A 9 1.45 -16.67 -29.51
C ILE A 9 0.89 -17.12 -28.16
N LEU A 10 1.14 -18.37 -27.78
CA LEU A 10 0.65 -18.94 -26.52
C LEU A 10 1.11 -18.10 -25.33
N LEU A 11 2.41 -17.78 -25.27
CA LEU A 11 3.00 -16.99 -24.19
C LEU A 11 2.43 -15.57 -24.15
N TRP A 12 2.26 -14.91 -25.30
CA TRP A 12 1.65 -13.59 -25.36
C TRP A 12 0.18 -13.60 -24.86
N ILE A 13 -0.58 -14.65 -25.18
CA ILE A 13 -1.94 -14.86 -24.66
C ILE A 13 -1.92 -15.04 -23.13
N VAL A 14 -1.01 -15.88 -22.61
CA VAL A 14 -0.85 -16.10 -21.16
C VAL A 14 -0.49 -14.81 -20.45
N ASP A 15 0.51 -14.07 -20.92
CA ASP A 15 0.94 -12.79 -20.34
C ASP A 15 -0.19 -11.77 -20.36
N SER A 16 -0.92 -11.67 -21.47
CA SER A 16 -2.10 -10.79 -21.57
C SER A 16 -3.19 -11.19 -20.57
N GLY A 17 -3.45 -12.49 -20.41
CA GLY A 17 -4.36 -13.03 -19.41
C GLY A 17 -3.96 -12.67 -17.98
N LEU A 18 -2.66 -12.71 -17.66
CA LEU A 18 -2.14 -12.31 -16.34
C LEU A 18 -2.37 -10.81 -16.07
N ILE A 19 -2.04 -9.95 -17.04
CA ILE A 19 -2.27 -8.50 -16.92
C ILE A 19 -3.76 -8.18 -16.77
N ILE A 20 -4.61 -8.79 -17.60
CA ILE A 20 -6.06 -8.65 -17.51
C ILE A 20 -6.55 -9.13 -16.14
N GLY A 21 -6.03 -10.24 -15.61
CA GLY A 21 -6.34 -10.72 -14.27
C GLY A 21 -6.02 -9.70 -13.16
N ILE A 22 -4.85 -9.05 -13.24
CA ILE A 22 -4.48 -7.95 -12.32
C ILE A 22 -5.46 -6.78 -12.45
N MET A 23 -5.87 -6.41 -13.67
CA MET A 23 -6.84 -5.33 -13.89
C MET A 23 -8.24 -5.70 -13.39
N ILE A 24 -8.71 -6.93 -13.62
CA ILE A 24 -10.02 -7.39 -13.14
C ILE A 24 -10.05 -7.41 -11.61
N THR A 25 -9.00 -7.93 -10.96
CA THR A 25 -8.92 -7.92 -9.49
C THR A 25 -8.93 -6.50 -8.93
N TYR A 26 -8.25 -5.56 -9.59
CA TYR A 26 -8.34 -4.13 -9.28
C TYR A 26 -9.77 -3.59 -9.41
N LEU A 27 -10.45 -3.85 -10.53
CA LEU A 27 -11.82 -3.36 -10.77
C LEU A 27 -12.82 -3.94 -9.76
N PHE A 28 -12.72 -5.23 -9.49
CA PHE A 28 -13.56 -5.91 -8.51
C PHE A 28 -13.33 -5.37 -7.10
N PHE A 29 -12.07 -5.15 -6.72
CA PHE A 29 -11.71 -4.55 -5.45
C PHE A 29 -12.29 -3.13 -5.32
N ASN A 30 -12.15 -2.29 -6.35
CA ASN A 30 -12.67 -0.93 -6.34
C ASN A 30 -14.21 -0.90 -6.24
N ALA A 31 -14.89 -1.78 -6.97
CA ALA A 31 -16.35 -1.94 -6.88
C ALA A 31 -16.80 -2.37 -5.48
N HIS A 32 -16.08 -3.30 -4.85
CA HIS A 32 -16.37 -3.75 -3.49
C HIS A 32 -16.07 -2.65 -2.45
N TYR A 33 -14.93 -1.97 -2.59
CA TYR A 33 -14.53 -0.85 -1.72
C TYR A 33 -15.59 0.26 -1.72
N ASN A 34 -16.18 0.58 -2.88
CA ASN A 34 -17.27 1.57 -2.98
C ASN A 34 -18.52 1.19 -2.17
N LYS A 35 -18.81 -0.10 -2.02
CA LYS A 35 -19.96 -0.60 -1.24
C LYS A 35 -19.63 -0.87 0.22
N TRP A 36 -18.35 -0.92 0.59
CA TRP A 36 -17.92 -1.19 1.96
C TRP A 36 -18.45 -0.15 2.93
N LEU A 37 -19.20 -0.54 3.96
CA LEU A 37 -19.64 0.36 5.02
C LEU A 37 -18.69 0.29 6.20
N VAL A 38 -18.22 1.46 6.66
CA VAL A 38 -17.50 1.54 7.92
C VAL A 38 -18.57 1.54 9.02
N PRO A 39 -18.48 0.67 10.03
CA PRO A 39 -19.46 0.66 11.11
C PRO A 39 -19.21 1.87 12.01
N ARG A 40 -20.27 2.59 12.38
CA ARG A 40 -20.16 3.63 13.40
C ARG A 40 -19.90 2.99 14.76
N ILE A 41 -18.93 3.52 15.50
CA ILE A 41 -18.70 3.14 16.90
C ILE A 41 -19.70 3.95 17.74
N ASN A 42 -20.63 3.26 18.42
CA ASN A 42 -21.64 3.90 19.26
C ASN A 42 -21.04 4.27 20.62
N THR A 43 -20.62 5.52 20.77
CA THR A 43 -20.03 6.04 22.01
C THR A 43 -20.67 7.36 22.42
N TYR A 44 -20.52 7.71 23.69
CA TYR A 44 -21.11 8.95 24.25
C TYR A 44 -20.42 10.21 23.70
N ASN A 45 -19.15 10.09 23.30
CA ASN A 45 -18.33 11.18 22.78
C ASN A 45 -18.30 11.13 21.25
N ASP A 46 -19.26 11.77 20.61
CA ASP A 46 -19.33 11.85 19.14
C ASP A 46 -18.25 12.77 18.53
N VAL A 47 -17.66 13.66 19.34
CA VAL A 47 -16.69 14.66 18.89
C VAL A 47 -15.58 14.81 19.93
N ILE A 48 -14.33 14.90 19.47
CA ILE A 48 -13.19 15.32 20.29
C ILE A 48 -12.94 16.82 20.08
N ASP A 49 -12.82 17.58 21.16
CA ASP A 49 -12.52 19.00 21.06
C ASP A 49 -11.03 19.21 20.70
N SER A 50 -10.76 20.31 20.00
CA SER A 50 -9.42 20.60 19.48
C SER A 50 -8.36 20.74 20.58
N LYS A 51 -8.75 21.18 21.78
CA LYS A 51 -7.81 21.34 22.90
C LYS A 51 -7.36 19.98 23.41
N THR A 52 -8.30 19.07 23.62
CA THR A 52 -8.00 17.68 24.00
C THR A 52 -7.15 16.97 22.96
N LEU A 53 -7.49 17.14 21.67
CA LEU A 53 -6.71 16.56 20.58
C LEU A 53 -5.27 17.12 20.53
N ASN A 54 -5.09 18.43 20.73
CA ASN A 54 -3.75 19.02 20.77
C ASN A 54 -2.93 18.52 21.97
N SER A 55 -3.55 18.39 23.14
CA SER A 55 -2.90 17.79 24.33
C SER A 55 -2.42 16.37 24.04
N LEU A 56 -3.27 15.57 23.40
CA LEU A 56 -2.94 14.20 22.99
C LEU A 56 -1.70 14.15 22.12
N ILE A 57 -1.68 14.99 21.08
CA ILE A 57 -0.60 15.02 20.11
C ILE A 57 0.71 15.40 20.79
N GLU A 58 0.66 16.37 21.70
CA GLU A 58 1.82 16.79 22.49
C GLU A 58 2.34 15.68 23.41
N GLU A 59 1.46 14.96 24.09
CA GLU A 59 1.87 13.83 24.93
C GLU A 59 2.52 12.71 24.10
N PHE A 60 1.91 12.30 22.99
CA PHE A 60 2.54 11.31 22.10
C PHE A 60 3.84 11.82 21.47
N ARG A 61 3.94 13.11 21.16
CA ARG A 61 5.18 13.74 20.68
C ARG A 61 6.29 13.62 21.72
N LEU A 62 5.99 13.90 22.99
CA LEU A 62 6.94 13.76 24.09
C LEU A 62 7.33 12.30 24.32
N MET A 63 6.35 11.39 24.39
CA MET A 63 6.58 9.96 24.63
C MET A 63 7.44 9.31 23.55
N PHE A 64 7.29 9.71 22.30
CA PHE A 64 8.10 9.19 21.19
C PHE A 64 9.39 9.96 20.94
N ASN A 65 9.76 10.89 21.83
CA ASN A 65 10.95 11.73 21.73
C ASN A 65 11.01 12.51 20.40
N LEU A 66 9.88 13.08 19.99
CA LEU A 66 9.69 13.85 18.77
C LEU A 66 9.71 15.38 19.02
N LYS A 67 10.39 15.85 20.07
CA LYS A 67 10.45 17.28 20.46
C LYS A 67 10.93 18.20 19.34
N ASP A 68 11.85 17.66 18.54
CA ASP A 68 12.45 18.33 17.39
C ASP A 68 11.53 18.40 16.16
N TYR A 69 10.40 17.70 16.19
CA TYR A 69 9.48 17.58 15.07
C TYR A 69 8.19 18.36 15.32
N GLU A 70 7.75 19.09 14.31
CA GLU A 70 6.46 19.76 14.28
C GLU A 70 5.40 18.83 13.66
N ILE A 71 4.22 18.76 14.27
CA ILE A 71 3.09 17.98 13.76
C ILE A 71 2.12 18.94 13.09
N ILE A 72 1.96 18.82 11.77
CA ILE A 72 1.18 19.75 10.95
C ILE A 72 -0.05 19.03 10.40
N PHE A 73 -1.22 19.61 10.62
CA PHE A 73 -2.45 19.14 9.99
C PHE A 73 -2.65 19.80 8.62
N SER A 74 -2.54 19.02 7.55
CA SER A 74 -2.78 19.50 6.18
C SER A 74 -4.26 19.42 5.82
N ASP A 75 -4.79 20.47 5.21
CA ASP A 75 -6.13 20.52 4.60
C ASP A 75 -6.20 19.82 3.23
N ASP A 76 -5.13 19.14 2.82
CA ASP A 76 -5.10 18.40 1.56
C ASP A 76 -6.23 17.37 1.48
N LEU A 77 -7.12 17.53 0.48
CA LEU A 77 -8.21 16.60 0.17
C LEU A 77 -7.74 15.18 -0.18
N LYS A 78 -6.44 14.99 -0.43
CA LYS A 78 -5.84 13.70 -0.76
C LYS A 78 -5.12 13.16 0.48
N PRO A 79 -5.61 12.06 1.07
CA PRO A 79 -4.96 11.51 2.25
C PRO A 79 -3.55 11.05 1.90
N HIS A 80 -2.58 11.41 2.75
CA HIS A 80 -1.22 10.94 2.58
C HIS A 80 -1.16 9.42 2.73
N LYS A 81 -0.60 8.77 1.71
CA LYS A 81 -0.25 7.34 1.72
C LYS A 81 0.61 7.02 2.95
N LEU A 82 0.51 5.78 3.41
CA LEU A 82 1.37 5.28 4.49
C LEU A 82 2.85 5.56 4.15
N PHE A 83 3.62 6.09 5.10
CA PHE A 83 5.04 6.49 4.97
C PHE A 83 5.36 7.75 4.16
N TRP A 84 4.38 8.62 3.88
CA TRP A 84 4.59 9.90 3.19
C TRP A 84 4.43 11.13 4.09
N ASN A 85 4.01 10.92 5.34
CA ASN A 85 3.78 11.96 6.33
C ASN A 85 5.08 12.56 6.91
N LEU A 86 6.19 11.80 6.95
CA LEU A 86 7.43 12.28 7.55
C LEU A 86 8.31 13.07 6.57
N LYS A 87 8.55 14.35 6.88
CA LYS A 87 9.47 15.26 6.19
C LYS A 87 10.74 15.47 7.02
N LYS A 88 11.70 14.53 6.90
CA LYS A 88 12.91 14.49 7.74
C LYS A 88 13.76 15.77 7.68
N ARG A 89 13.86 16.42 6.52
CA ARG A 89 14.68 17.64 6.36
C ARG A 89 14.06 18.85 7.04
N GLN A 90 12.74 18.99 6.92
CA GLN A 90 11.96 20.05 7.55
C GLN A 90 11.65 19.77 9.03
N LYS A 91 11.97 18.56 9.52
CA LYS A 91 11.52 18.04 10.82
C LYS A 91 10.01 18.18 11.02
N GLN A 92 9.22 17.77 10.02
CA GLN A 92 7.75 17.86 10.07
C GLN A 92 7.09 16.49 9.91
N ILE A 93 5.99 16.28 10.62
CA ILE A 93 5.08 15.13 10.48
C ILE A 93 3.73 15.68 10.01
N ILE A 94 3.37 15.40 8.76
CA ILE A 94 2.16 15.92 8.12
C ILE A 94 1.03 14.90 8.26
N ILE A 95 -0.05 15.28 8.92
CA ILE A 95 -1.26 14.47 9.09
C ILE A 95 -2.38 15.12 8.28
N SER A 96 -3.00 14.38 7.36
CA SER A 96 -4.10 14.94 6.56
C SER A 96 -5.35 15.04 7.42
N LYS A 97 -6.03 16.20 7.43
CA LYS A 97 -7.34 16.30 8.06
C LYS A 97 -8.33 15.44 7.32
N ARG A 98 -9.11 14.67 8.07
CA ARG A 98 -10.07 13.72 7.52
C ARG A 98 -11.28 13.64 8.42
N ILE A 99 -12.45 13.53 7.79
CA ILE A 99 -13.71 13.30 8.48
C ILE A 99 -13.82 11.80 8.75
N PHE A 100 -13.95 11.44 10.02
CA PHE A 100 -14.18 10.08 10.47
C PHE A 100 -15.60 9.93 11.00
N GLU A 101 -16.13 8.71 10.91
CA GLU A 101 -17.47 8.39 11.42
C GLU A 101 -17.48 8.21 12.94
N SER A 102 -16.32 8.15 13.59
CA SER A 102 -16.18 8.06 15.05
C SER A 102 -14.84 8.62 15.52
N VAL A 103 -14.81 9.09 16.78
CA VAL A 103 -13.59 9.57 17.45
C VAL A 103 -12.53 8.48 17.54
N GLY A 104 -12.92 7.22 17.78
CA GLY A 104 -11.98 6.09 17.82
C GLY A 104 -11.16 5.93 16.54
N TYR A 105 -11.78 6.12 15.37
CA TYR A 105 -11.07 6.06 14.08
C TYR A 105 -10.13 7.24 13.87
N GLU A 106 -10.54 8.43 14.29
CA GLU A 106 -9.71 9.64 14.24
C GLU A 106 -8.46 9.50 15.14
N LEU A 107 -8.66 9.04 16.37
CA LEU A 107 -7.58 8.80 17.33
C LEU A 107 -6.60 7.76 16.80
N ASP A 108 -7.08 6.62 16.31
CA ASP A 108 -6.18 5.59 15.77
C ASP A 108 -5.40 6.10 14.54
N TYR A 109 -6.04 6.89 13.68
CA TYR A 109 -5.36 7.52 12.55
C TYR A 109 -4.24 8.47 12.98
N ILE A 110 -4.51 9.37 13.93
CA ILE A 110 -3.54 10.37 14.36
C ILE A 110 -2.37 9.70 15.10
N ILE A 111 -2.68 8.85 16.08
CA ILE A 111 -1.67 8.17 16.90
C ILE A 111 -0.78 7.29 16.02
N SER A 112 -1.35 6.52 15.10
CA SER A 112 -0.57 5.67 14.20
C SER A 112 0.35 6.47 13.26
N ARG A 113 -0.07 7.66 12.81
CA ARG A 113 0.77 8.54 11.98
C ARG A 113 1.94 9.12 12.75
N ILE A 114 1.75 9.45 14.03
CA ILE A 114 2.85 9.88 14.91
C ILE A 114 3.78 8.70 15.19
N TRP A 115 3.22 7.56 15.60
CA TRP A 115 3.97 6.36 15.95
C TRP A 115 4.83 5.85 14.79
N ILE A 116 4.27 5.74 13.58
CA ILE A 116 5.03 5.25 12.43
C ILE A 116 6.17 6.21 12.06
N SER A 117 5.95 7.52 12.22
CA SER A 117 6.99 8.54 12.00
C SER A 117 8.11 8.40 13.02
N ALA A 118 7.78 8.19 14.30
CA ALA A 118 8.76 7.93 15.34
C ALA A 118 9.60 6.70 15.04
N LYS A 119 8.97 5.58 14.67
CA LYS A 119 9.69 4.34 14.31
C LYS A 119 10.55 4.52 13.06
N GLU A 120 10.12 5.31 12.09
CA GLU A 120 10.93 5.68 10.91
C GLU A 120 12.15 6.55 11.24
N ILE A 121 12.05 7.41 12.25
CA ILE A 121 13.16 8.24 12.75
C ILE A 121 14.15 7.36 13.50
N ASN A 122 13.64 6.48 14.37
CA ASN A 122 14.43 5.53 15.17
C ASN A 122 15.01 4.37 14.35
N LYS A 123 14.76 4.33 13.03
CA LYS A 123 15.24 3.29 12.11
C LYS A 123 14.83 1.86 12.55
N ASP A 124 13.61 1.71 13.08
CA ASP A 124 13.09 0.41 13.47
C ASP A 124 13.08 -0.55 12.27
N ASN A 125 13.76 -1.68 12.41
CA ASN A 125 13.91 -2.67 11.33
C ASN A 125 12.58 -3.26 10.88
N LYS A 126 11.59 -3.45 11.78
CA LYS A 126 10.28 -3.99 11.44
C LYS A 126 9.54 -3.03 10.51
N ILE A 127 9.54 -1.74 10.85
CA ILE A 127 8.88 -0.69 10.05
C ILE A 127 9.63 -0.43 8.75
N LYS A 128 10.97 -0.41 8.78
CA LYS A 128 11.80 -0.31 7.57
C LYS A 128 11.52 -1.44 6.60
N ASN A 129 11.45 -2.68 7.08
CA ASN A 129 11.15 -3.85 6.25
C ASN A 129 9.72 -3.78 5.70
N TYR A 130 8.75 -3.41 6.54
CA TYR A 130 7.37 -3.27 6.10
C TYR A 130 7.21 -2.19 5.03
N LYS A 131 7.85 -1.02 5.20
CA LYS A 131 7.93 0.04 4.19
C LYS A 131 8.61 -0.44 2.91
N PHE A 132 9.69 -1.21 3.02
CA PHE A 132 10.40 -1.73 1.86
C PHE A 132 9.52 -2.66 1.01
N VAL A 133 8.86 -3.62 1.65
CA VAL A 133 7.98 -4.60 0.99
C VAL A 133 6.75 -3.92 0.37
N THR A 134 6.03 -3.10 1.16
CA THR A 134 4.76 -2.50 0.71
C THR A 134 4.95 -1.41 -0.35
N LYS A 135 5.92 -0.51 -0.15
CA LYS A 135 6.12 0.65 -1.03
C LYS A 135 7.09 0.36 -2.17
N TYR A 136 8.30 -0.13 -1.87
CA TYR A 136 9.34 -0.20 -2.89
C TYR A 136 9.19 -1.45 -3.75
N ILE A 137 9.17 -2.66 -3.14
CA ILE A 137 9.08 -3.92 -3.90
C ILE A 137 7.80 -3.96 -4.75
N THR A 138 6.64 -3.64 -4.16
CA THR A 138 5.36 -3.65 -4.89
C THR A 138 5.38 -2.76 -6.13
N ASN A 139 5.81 -1.49 -5.99
CA ASN A 139 5.82 -0.56 -7.11
C ASN A 139 6.87 -0.95 -8.16
N THR A 140 8.03 -1.46 -7.75
CA THR A 140 9.05 -1.94 -8.70
C THR A 140 8.57 -3.16 -9.48
N LEU A 141 7.88 -4.11 -8.84
CA LEU A 141 7.36 -5.30 -9.51
C LEU A 141 6.26 -4.93 -10.52
N LEU A 142 5.32 -4.05 -10.14
CA LEU A 142 4.31 -3.56 -11.07
C LEU A 142 4.91 -2.86 -12.29
N LEU A 143 5.93 -2.01 -12.07
CA LEU A 143 6.63 -1.33 -13.15
C LEU A 143 7.32 -2.33 -14.08
N LEU A 144 8.03 -3.32 -13.52
CA LEU A 144 8.71 -4.36 -14.31
C LEU A 144 7.72 -5.19 -15.11
N ILE A 145 6.61 -5.63 -14.51
CA ILE A 145 5.55 -6.38 -15.20
C ILE A 145 5.06 -5.60 -16.44
N VAL A 146 4.73 -4.31 -16.28
CA VAL A 146 4.25 -3.47 -17.38
C VAL A 146 5.34 -3.28 -18.45
N LEU A 147 6.58 -2.98 -18.05
CA LEU A 147 7.68 -2.77 -19.00
C LEU A 147 7.98 -4.03 -19.83
N PHE A 148 8.08 -5.20 -19.19
CA PHE A 148 8.35 -6.46 -19.88
C PHE A 148 7.17 -6.91 -20.73
N TYR A 149 5.92 -6.67 -20.30
CA TYR A 149 4.74 -6.94 -21.13
C TYR A 149 4.69 -6.07 -22.40
N LEU A 150 4.99 -4.78 -22.28
CA LEU A 150 5.09 -3.88 -23.42
C LEU A 150 6.21 -4.31 -24.36
N LEU A 151 7.38 -4.66 -23.83
CA LEU A 151 8.50 -5.16 -24.63
C LEU A 151 8.13 -6.46 -25.36
N GLN A 152 7.48 -7.41 -24.68
CA GLN A 152 7.01 -8.66 -25.29
C GLN A 152 6.02 -8.40 -26.41
N SER A 153 5.06 -7.49 -26.18
CA SER A 153 4.07 -7.11 -27.19
C SER A 153 4.72 -6.44 -28.41
N LEU A 154 5.69 -5.55 -28.19
CA LEU A 154 6.43 -4.90 -29.28
C LEU A 154 7.21 -5.91 -30.12
N ILE A 155 7.94 -6.83 -29.47
CA ILE A 155 8.68 -7.91 -30.16
C ILE A 155 7.70 -8.77 -30.97
N PHE A 156 6.57 -9.13 -30.36
CA PHE A 156 5.56 -9.98 -30.99
C PHE A 156 4.97 -9.37 -32.26
N PHE A 157 4.44 -8.15 -32.17
CA PHE A 157 3.87 -7.48 -33.34
C PHE A 157 4.91 -7.11 -34.39
N TYR A 158 6.14 -6.77 -33.97
CA TYR A 158 7.23 -6.51 -34.91
C TYR A 158 7.58 -7.75 -35.74
N CYS A 159 7.78 -8.90 -35.09
CA CYS A 159 8.11 -10.17 -35.76
C CYS A 159 6.99 -10.65 -36.69
N ILE A 160 5.72 -10.44 -36.32
CA ILE A 160 4.59 -10.71 -37.20
C ILE A 160 4.59 -9.77 -38.41
N SER A 161 4.79 -8.47 -38.20
CA SER A 161 4.70 -7.46 -39.26
C SER A 161 5.75 -7.62 -40.36
N LYS A 162 6.97 -8.07 -40.00
CA LYS A 162 8.07 -8.21 -40.95
C LYS A 162 8.13 -9.59 -41.61
N ASN A 163 7.32 -10.56 -41.19
CA ASN A 163 7.56 -11.99 -41.40
C ASN A 163 8.93 -12.40 -40.87
N ILE A 164 8.94 -13.37 -39.95
CA ILE A 164 10.16 -13.83 -39.24
C ILE A 164 11.26 -14.25 -40.23
N ASP A 165 10.88 -14.81 -41.38
CA ASP A 165 11.80 -15.28 -42.40
C ASP A 165 12.61 -14.15 -43.08
N THR A 166 12.16 -12.89 -43.00
CA THR A 166 12.90 -11.74 -43.53
C THR A 166 13.82 -11.08 -42.50
N ILE A 167 13.65 -11.41 -41.22
CA ILE A 167 14.46 -10.86 -40.15
C ILE A 167 15.81 -11.56 -40.16
N ALA A 168 16.89 -10.79 -40.19
CA ALA A 168 18.24 -11.35 -40.12
C ALA A 168 18.38 -12.24 -38.88
N GLN A 169 18.81 -13.50 -39.10
CA GLN A 169 18.98 -14.50 -38.04
C GLN A 169 19.95 -14.06 -36.94
N ASN A 170 20.84 -13.09 -37.22
CA ASN A 170 21.79 -12.52 -36.26
C ASN A 170 21.27 -11.27 -35.53
N SER A 171 20.01 -10.86 -35.75
CA SER A 171 19.46 -9.70 -35.06
C SER A 171 19.15 -10.01 -33.59
N PHE A 172 19.36 -9.03 -32.71
CA PHE A 172 19.00 -9.14 -31.30
C PHE A 172 17.51 -9.43 -31.08
N ILE A 173 16.64 -8.92 -31.96
CA ILE A 173 15.19 -9.16 -31.91
C ILE A 173 14.90 -10.65 -32.19
N PHE A 174 15.57 -11.26 -33.16
CA PHE A 174 15.43 -12.69 -33.42
C PHE A 174 15.91 -13.55 -32.23
N PHE A 175 16.99 -13.12 -31.55
CA PHE A 175 17.44 -13.76 -30.32
C PHE A 175 16.37 -13.74 -29.21
N LEU A 176 15.73 -12.59 -28.99
CA LEU A 176 14.65 -12.46 -27.99
C LEU A 176 13.42 -13.29 -28.37
N TRP A 177 13.06 -13.32 -29.66
CA TRP A 177 11.96 -14.12 -30.20
C TRP A 177 12.16 -15.62 -30.00
N LYS A 178 13.38 -16.12 -30.25
CA LYS A 178 13.70 -17.54 -30.16
C LYS A 178 13.78 -18.07 -28.73
N ASN A 179 14.26 -17.26 -27.78
CA ASN A 179 14.50 -17.70 -26.41
C ASN A 179 13.36 -17.37 -25.42
N PHE A 180 12.32 -16.65 -25.84
CA PHE A 180 11.15 -16.29 -25.02
C PHE A 180 11.46 -15.62 -23.69
N ILE A 181 12.66 -15.04 -23.54
CA ILE A 181 13.17 -14.52 -22.26
C ILE A 181 12.23 -13.46 -21.69
N VAL A 182 11.72 -12.58 -22.55
CA VAL A 182 10.87 -11.45 -22.16
C VAL A 182 9.53 -11.93 -21.61
N ALA A 183 8.88 -12.90 -22.27
CA ALA A 183 7.63 -13.51 -21.77
C ALA A 183 7.82 -14.22 -20.43
N ILE A 184 8.87 -15.04 -20.31
CA ILE A 184 9.17 -15.76 -19.06
C ILE A 184 9.39 -14.77 -17.91
N LEU A 185 10.03 -13.63 -18.16
CA LEU A 185 10.20 -12.58 -17.15
C LEU A 185 8.88 -11.97 -16.69
N VAL A 186 7.88 -11.79 -17.57
CA VAL A 186 6.54 -11.32 -17.17
C VAL A 186 5.90 -12.30 -16.17
N ILE A 187 5.96 -13.60 -16.44
CA ILE A 187 5.43 -14.64 -15.57
C ILE A 187 6.16 -14.67 -14.21
N ILE A 188 7.50 -14.58 -14.23
CA ILE A 188 8.32 -14.54 -13.02
C ILE A 188 7.97 -13.32 -12.16
N PHE A 189 7.94 -12.12 -12.73
CA PHE A 189 7.64 -10.91 -11.97
C PHE A 189 6.20 -10.90 -11.45
N THR A 190 5.25 -11.44 -12.21
CA THR A 190 3.86 -11.60 -11.75
C THR A 190 3.77 -12.56 -10.56
N SER A 191 4.48 -13.69 -10.62
CA SER A 191 4.54 -14.65 -9.51
C SER A 191 5.19 -14.03 -8.27
N MET A 192 6.29 -13.29 -8.44
CA MET A 192 6.94 -12.53 -7.37
C MET A 192 6.01 -11.46 -6.78
N PHE A 193 5.18 -10.82 -7.59
CA PHE A 193 4.20 -9.84 -7.13
C PHE A 193 3.14 -10.47 -6.22
N ILE A 194 2.62 -11.65 -6.58
CA ILE A 194 1.67 -12.41 -5.75
C ILE A 194 2.32 -12.82 -4.42
N ILE A 195 3.55 -13.34 -4.47
CA ILE A 195 4.30 -13.72 -3.26
C ILE A 195 4.54 -12.49 -2.37
N ASN A 196 4.95 -11.37 -2.96
CA ASN A 196 5.18 -10.11 -2.24
C ASN A 196 3.91 -9.62 -1.55
N TYR A 197 2.73 -9.77 -2.17
CA TYR A 197 1.45 -9.45 -1.54
C TYR A 197 1.18 -10.30 -0.28
N LEU A 198 1.46 -11.61 -0.33
CA LEU A 198 1.34 -12.49 0.84
C LEU A 198 2.34 -12.16 1.95
N VAL A 199 3.56 -11.77 1.60
CA VAL A 199 4.56 -11.29 2.56
C VAL A 199 4.12 -9.98 3.20
N ALA A 200 3.63 -9.02 2.40
CA ALA A 200 3.10 -7.75 2.87
C ALA A 200 1.92 -7.96 3.85
N TYR A 201 1.05 -8.93 3.56
CA TYR A 201 -0.04 -9.34 4.44
C TYR A 201 0.46 -9.77 5.82
N ARG A 202 1.44 -10.68 5.88
CA ARG A 202 2.01 -11.16 7.15
C ARG A 202 2.76 -10.06 7.91
N LEU A 203 3.45 -9.19 7.19
CA LEU A 203 4.13 -8.05 7.82
C LEU A 203 3.12 -7.06 8.40
N LYS A 204 2.00 -6.81 7.71
CA LYS A 204 0.90 -5.99 8.25
C LYS A 204 0.40 -6.55 9.58
N GLU A 205 0.08 -7.84 9.65
CA GLU A 205 -0.37 -8.49 10.90
C GLU A 205 0.64 -8.26 12.04
N LYS A 206 1.94 -8.43 11.77
CA LYS A 206 3.00 -8.21 12.76
C LYS A 206 3.10 -6.75 13.21
N ILE A 207 2.96 -5.80 12.30
CA ILE A 207 2.99 -4.36 12.63
C ILE A 207 1.74 -3.94 13.41
N GLU A 208 0.56 -4.43 13.03
CA GLU A 208 -0.70 -4.18 13.75
C GLU A 208 -0.62 -4.68 15.20
N LEU A 209 -0.09 -5.89 15.42
CA LEU A 209 0.13 -6.44 16.76
C LEU A 209 1.18 -5.63 17.54
N TYR A 210 2.27 -5.24 16.87
CA TYR A 210 3.33 -4.46 17.50
C TYR A 210 2.83 -3.08 17.96
N TYR A 211 2.08 -2.41 17.10
CA TYR A 211 1.42 -1.16 17.43
C TYR A 211 0.41 -1.31 18.56
N ASN A 212 -0.43 -2.35 18.54
CA ASN A 212 -1.39 -2.57 19.62
C ASN A 212 -0.72 -2.79 20.98
N TYR A 213 0.36 -3.55 21.01
CA TYR A 213 1.12 -3.80 22.23
C TYR A 213 1.69 -2.50 22.81
N GLU A 214 2.27 -1.64 21.98
CA GLU A 214 2.87 -0.38 22.45
C GLU A 214 1.83 0.69 22.78
N ILE A 215 0.76 0.81 22.00
CA ILE A 215 -0.16 1.95 22.08
C ILE A 215 -1.34 1.71 23.01
N SER A 216 -1.86 0.49 23.12
CA SER A 216 -3.08 0.23 23.91
C SER A 216 -2.96 0.67 25.36
N ASN A 217 -1.80 0.42 25.98
CA ASN A 217 -1.52 0.84 27.35
C ASN A 217 -1.30 2.35 27.45
N LEU A 218 -0.66 2.97 26.45
CA LEU A 218 -0.45 4.42 26.44
C LEU A 218 -1.78 5.16 26.30
N VAL A 219 -2.68 4.71 25.42
CA VAL A 219 -4.01 5.30 25.30
C VAL A 219 -4.79 5.16 26.59
N LYS A 220 -4.70 4.03 27.30
CA LYS A 220 -5.34 3.88 28.60
C LYS A 220 -4.84 4.90 29.64
N ILE A 221 -3.54 5.17 29.65
CA ILE A 221 -2.92 6.11 30.61
C ILE A 221 -3.24 7.57 30.25
N VAL A 222 -3.20 7.91 28.96
CA VAL A 222 -3.30 9.28 28.46
C VAL A 222 -4.77 9.69 28.23
N PHE A 223 -5.62 8.75 27.83
CA PHE A 223 -7.04 8.97 27.50
C PHE A 223 -7.93 7.78 27.88
N GLU A 224 -8.11 7.57 29.18
CA GLU A 224 -9.02 6.54 29.71
C GLU A 224 -10.43 6.67 29.12
N GLN A 225 -10.94 7.90 28.99
CA GLN A 225 -12.29 8.18 28.45
C GLN A 225 -12.50 7.77 26.98
N PHE A 226 -11.43 7.58 26.21
CA PHE A 226 -11.50 7.14 24.80
C PHE A 226 -10.90 5.74 24.58
N GLU A 227 -10.53 5.03 25.65
CA GLU A 227 -9.92 3.70 25.56
C GLU A 227 -10.84 2.71 24.82
N TYR A 228 -12.14 2.76 25.11
CA TYR A 228 -13.13 1.90 24.48
C TYR A 228 -13.22 2.16 22.97
N ASP A 229 -13.36 3.43 22.56
CA ASP A 229 -13.48 3.87 21.17
C ASP A 229 -12.24 3.48 20.38
N PHE A 230 -11.06 3.70 20.96
CA PHE A 230 -9.80 3.29 20.38
C PHE A 230 -9.76 1.77 20.19
N ARG A 231 -10.08 0.97 21.22
CA ARG A 231 -10.08 -0.50 21.11
C ARG A 231 -11.08 -1.03 20.07
N ALA A 232 -12.27 -0.42 19.98
CA ALA A 232 -13.25 -0.74 18.96
C ALA A 232 -12.71 -0.44 17.55
N ALA A 233 -12.06 0.71 17.37
CA ALA A 233 -11.39 1.08 16.12
C ALA A 233 -10.27 0.10 15.75
N ARG A 234 -9.46 -0.33 16.73
CA ARG A 234 -8.40 -1.33 16.53
C ARG A 234 -8.95 -2.70 16.15
N THR A 235 -10.01 -3.15 16.83
CA THR A 235 -10.67 -4.43 16.53
C THR A 235 -11.17 -4.46 15.09
N TYR A 236 -11.81 -3.37 14.66
CA TYR A 236 -12.24 -3.23 13.26
C TYR A 236 -11.06 -3.22 12.29
N ALA A 237 -10.01 -2.42 12.57
CA ALA A 237 -8.82 -2.34 11.71
C ALA A 237 -8.10 -3.69 11.54
N GLN A 238 -8.02 -4.49 12.60
CA GLN A 238 -7.40 -5.82 12.58
C GLN A 238 -8.19 -6.86 11.77
N GLN A 239 -9.52 -6.71 11.68
CA GLN A 239 -10.35 -7.55 10.81
C GLN A 239 -10.06 -7.28 9.33
N ILE A 240 -9.57 -6.09 9.00
CA ILE A 240 -9.25 -5.72 7.63
C ILE A 240 -7.89 -6.32 7.25
N LYS A 241 -7.95 -7.34 6.39
CA LYS A 241 -6.80 -8.17 6.00
C LYS A 241 -6.09 -7.70 4.73
N ILE A 242 -6.27 -6.43 4.35
CA ILE A 242 -5.70 -5.87 3.12
C ILE A 242 -4.45 -5.05 3.48
N PRO A 243 -3.25 -5.38 2.94
CA PRO A 243 -2.01 -4.64 3.22
C PRO A 243 -1.77 -3.47 2.25
N ILE A 244 -2.30 -3.55 1.03
CA ILE A 244 -2.04 -2.60 -0.05
C ILE A 244 -3.35 -2.33 -0.78
N ILE A 245 -3.66 -1.06 -0.99
CA ILE A 245 -4.82 -0.60 -1.75
C ILE A 245 -4.33 -0.05 -3.09
N PHE A 246 -4.76 -0.71 -4.16
CA PHE A 246 -4.67 -0.15 -5.49
C PHE A 246 -5.95 0.65 -5.74
N ILE A 247 -5.95 1.95 -5.42
CA ILE A 247 -7.03 2.87 -5.79
C ILE A 247 -6.41 4.08 -6.46
N PHE A 248 -6.88 4.38 -7.67
CA PHE A 248 -6.63 5.65 -8.32
C PHE A 248 -7.79 6.61 -8.02
N ASN A 249 -7.47 7.76 -7.42
CA ASN A 249 -8.32 8.95 -7.36
C ASN A 249 -9.58 8.97 -6.49
N GLN A 250 -9.86 7.97 -5.65
CA GLN A 250 -10.92 8.17 -4.66
C GLN A 250 -10.41 8.96 -3.47
N LYS A 251 -11.21 9.93 -3.02
CA LYS A 251 -11.09 10.50 -1.67
C LYS A 251 -11.17 9.30 -0.72
N HIS A 252 -10.05 8.84 -0.16
CA HIS A 252 -10.07 7.70 0.76
C HIS A 252 -10.77 8.14 2.05
N ASN A 253 -12.10 8.11 2.03
CA ASN A 253 -12.94 8.55 3.14
C ASN A 253 -13.23 7.39 4.08
N LYS A 254 -13.10 6.13 3.62
CA LYS A 254 -13.37 4.93 4.43
C LYS A 254 -12.16 4.47 5.22
N TRP A 255 -12.33 4.35 6.53
CA TRP A 255 -11.28 3.88 7.43
C TRP A 255 -11.02 2.40 7.16
N LEU A 256 -9.79 2.05 6.76
CA LEU A 256 -9.39 0.66 6.52
C LEU A 256 -8.32 0.17 7.51
N GLY A 257 -8.11 0.94 8.57
CA GLY A 257 -7.00 0.79 9.49
C GLY A 257 -5.80 1.66 9.12
N PRO A 258 -4.86 1.81 10.06
CA PRO A 258 -3.75 2.75 9.95
C PRO A 258 -2.60 2.23 9.08
N PHE A 259 -2.46 0.91 8.95
CA PHE A 259 -1.37 0.23 8.25
C PHE A 259 -1.83 -0.39 6.93
N VAL A 260 -2.57 0.36 6.14
CA VAL A 260 -2.84 0.01 4.74
C VAL A 260 -2.13 1.00 3.83
N TYR A 261 -1.30 0.47 2.92
CA TYR A 261 -0.49 1.28 1.99
C TYR A 261 -1.29 1.72 0.76
#